data_AF-G3IMW5-F1
#
_entry.id   AF-G3IMW5-F1
#
_cell.length_a   1.000
_cell.length_b   1.000
_cell.length_c   1.000
_cell.angle_alpha   90.00
_cell.angle_beta   90.00
_cell.angle_gamma   90.00
#
_symmetry.space_group_name_H-M   'P 1'
#
loop_
_entity.id
_entity.type
_entity.pdbx_description
1 polymer ?
#
loop_
_entity_poly.entity_id
_entity_poly.type
_entity_poly.pdbx_seq_one_letter_code
_entity_poly.pdbx_strand_id
1 'polypeptide(L)'
;MVISTNYNLDNFSTADRTSFIDDAFALARAQLLNYGKALNLTSYLKSEEDFLPWQRAISALTYIISMFEDDRELYPMIEVMLML
;
A
#
# COMPACT_ATOMS: atom_id res chain seq x y z
N MET A 1 2.25 8.70 15.88
CA MET A 1 1.14 9.47 15.28
C MET A 1 0.43 8.53 14.31
N VAL A 2 -0.83 8.21 14.63
CA VAL A 2 -1.93 7.89 13.73
C VAL A 2 -1.77 6.71 12.76
N ILE A 3 -2.05 5.49 13.23
CA ILE A 3 -2.48 4.38 12.34
C ILE A 3 -3.70 3.67 12.94
N SER A 4 -4.52 4.48 13.63
CA SER A 4 -5.67 4.04 14.41
C SER A 4 -6.81 5.03 14.22
N THR A 5 -7.35 5.17 13.02
CA THR A 5 -8.71 5.71 12.81
C THR A 5 -9.10 5.64 11.35
N ASN A 6 -10.38 5.32 11.14
CA ASN A 6 -11.16 5.48 9.90
C ASN A 6 -11.11 6.93 9.40
N TYR A 7 -9.99 7.39 8.86
CA TYR A 7 -9.93 8.65 8.15
C TYR A 7 -10.20 8.37 6.68
N ASN A 8 -11.22 9.04 6.11
CA ASN A 8 -11.39 9.03 4.67
C ASN A 8 -10.21 9.80 4.06
N LEU A 9 -9.34 9.07 3.37
CA LEU A 9 -8.17 9.63 2.72
C LEU A 9 -8.55 10.68 1.67
N ASP A 10 -9.77 10.62 1.09
CA ASP A 10 -10.28 11.61 0.12
C ASP A 10 -10.27 13.06 0.62
N ASN A 11 -10.28 13.27 1.94
CA ASN A 11 -10.30 14.62 2.54
C ASN A 11 -8.90 15.24 2.68
N PHE A 12 -7.84 14.52 2.36
CA PHE A 12 -6.46 15.00 2.46
C PHE A 12 -5.94 15.48 1.12
N SER A 13 -4.90 16.32 1.15
CA SER A 13 -4.23 16.73 -0.08
C SER A 13 -3.54 15.53 -0.75
N THR A 14 -3.35 15.59 -2.07
CA THR A 14 -2.60 14.58 -2.83
C THR A 14 -1.23 14.29 -2.22
N ALA A 15 -0.53 15.31 -1.72
CA ALA A 15 0.77 15.19 -1.09
C ALA A 15 0.68 14.41 0.25
N ASP A 16 -0.32 14.72 1.08
CA ASP A 16 -0.53 14.02 2.34
C ASP A 16 -0.86 12.55 2.10
N ARG A 17 -1.76 12.24 1.15
CA ARG A 17 -2.11 10.85 0.80
C ARG A 17 -0.92 10.07 0.29
N THR A 18 -0.09 10.70 -0.54
CA THR A 18 1.19 10.14 -1.00
C THR A 18 2.11 9.82 0.17
N SER A 19 2.27 10.74 1.12
CA SER A 19 3.09 10.54 2.32
C SER A 19 2.54 9.43 3.21
N PHE A 20 1.22 9.36 3.40
CA PHE A 20 0.58 8.33 4.20
C PHE A 20 0.81 6.92 3.64
N ILE A 21 0.66 6.76 2.32
CA ILE A 21 0.95 5.49 1.65
C ILE A 21 2.43 5.14 1.85
N ASP A 22 3.33 6.07 1.62
CA ASP A 22 4.76 5.84 1.79
C ASP A 22 5.12 5.38 3.20
N ASP A 23 4.72 6.16 4.21
CA ASP A 23 5.03 5.90 5.61
C ASP A 23 4.45 4.56 6.07
N ALA A 24 3.23 4.22 5.67
CA ALA A 24 2.63 2.95 6.04
C ALA A 24 3.43 1.75 5.51
N PHE A 25 3.85 1.79 4.24
CA PHE A 25 4.66 0.72 3.65
C PHE A 25 6.09 0.71 4.19
N ALA A 26 6.70 1.87 4.44
CA ALA A 26 8.02 1.98 5.07
C ALA A 26 8.01 1.41 6.50
N LEU A 27 6.99 1.73 7.30
CA LEU A 27 6.82 1.20 8.64
C LEU A 27 6.54 -0.31 8.63
N ALA A 28 5.75 -0.80 7.67
CA ALA A 28 5.51 -2.24 7.52
C ALA A 28 6.79 -3.00 7.17
N ARG A 29 7.59 -2.46 6.25
CA ARG A 29 8.91 -2.99 5.90
C ARG A 29 9.87 -3.00 7.09
N ALA A 30 9.82 -1.97 7.94
CA ALA A 30 10.60 -1.89 9.18
C ALA A 30 10.06 -2.77 10.32
N GLN A 31 9.01 -3.59 10.07
CA GLN A 31 8.31 -4.39 11.09
C GLN A 31 7.70 -3.56 12.23
N LEU A 32 7.51 -2.26 12.02
CA LEU A 32 6.88 -1.33 12.96
C LEU A 32 5.36 -1.21 12.75
N LEU A 33 4.87 -1.69 11.60
CA LEU A 33 3.46 -1.81 11.28
C LEU A 33 3.15 -3.22 10.76
N ASN A 34 2.00 -3.77 11.12
CA ASN A 34 1.54 -5.04 10.53
C ASN A 34 1.25 -4.84 9.04
N TYR A 35 1.80 -5.71 8.17
CA TYR A 35 1.59 -5.64 6.72
C TYR A 35 0.12 -5.65 6.32
N GLY A 36 -0.76 -6.35 7.05
CA GLY A 36 -2.20 -6.33 6.79
C GLY A 36 -2.81 -4.93 6.95
N LYS A 37 -2.28 -4.08 7.84
CA LYS A 37 -2.71 -2.68 7.96
C LYS A 37 -2.22 -1.82 6.79
N ALA A 38 -0.97 -2.01 6.35
CA ALA A 38 -0.45 -1.31 5.18
C ALA A 38 -1.17 -1.73 3.90
N LEU A 39 -1.39 -3.04 3.71
CA LEU A 39 -2.13 -3.58 2.58
C LEU A 39 -3.60 -3.17 2.58
N ASN A 40 -4.21 -2.87 3.74
CA ASN A 40 -5.56 -2.32 3.76
C ASN A 40 -5.67 -0.98 3.01
N LEU A 41 -4.58 -0.22 2.87
CA LEU A 41 -4.56 1.01 2.06
C LEU A 41 -4.77 0.73 0.56
N THR A 42 -4.55 -0.48 0.07
CA THR A 42 -4.84 -0.81 -1.33
C THR A 42 -6.34 -0.80 -1.62
N SER A 43 -7.19 -0.99 -0.59
CA SER A 43 -8.63 -0.84 -0.74
C SER A 43 -9.04 0.61 -1.03
N TYR A 44 -8.32 1.58 -0.45
CA TYR A 44 -8.52 3.01 -0.71
C TYR A 44 -8.18 3.38 -2.16
N LEU A 45 -7.16 2.75 -2.75
CA LEU A 45 -6.73 3.06 -4.12
C LEU A 45 -7.86 2.90 -5.14
N LYS A 46 -8.88 2.08 -4.89
CA LYS A 46 -10.04 1.94 -5.79
C LYS A 46 -10.79 3.24 -6.07
N SER A 47 -10.73 4.21 -5.16
CA SER A 47 -11.33 5.55 -5.33
C SER A 47 -10.31 6.66 -5.54
N GLU A 48 -9.02 6.32 -5.61
CA GLU A 48 -7.95 7.30 -5.83
C GLU A 48 -7.86 7.65 -7.32
N GLU A 49 -7.78 8.95 -7.62
CA GLU A 49 -7.72 9.47 -8.99
C GLU A 49 -6.38 10.17 -9.28
N ASP A 50 -5.63 10.56 -8.25
CA ASP A 50 -4.39 11.28 -8.42
C ASP A 50 -3.21 10.35 -8.74
N PHE A 51 -2.36 10.79 -9.66
CA PHE A 51 -1.20 10.03 -10.13
C PHE A 51 -0.17 9.74 -9.02
N LEU A 52 0.14 10.71 -8.16
CA LEU A 52 1.22 10.57 -7.17
C LEU A 52 0.96 9.48 -6.11
N PRO A 53 -0.24 9.40 -5.48
CA PRO A 53 -0.59 8.30 -4.59
C PRO A 53 -0.51 6.92 -5.28
N TRP A 54 -1.03 6.80 -6.50
CA TRP A 54 -0.94 5.58 -7.30
C TRP A 54 0.50 5.17 -7.58
N GLN A 55 1.33 6.10 -8.05
CA GLN A 55 2.74 5.85 -8.34
C GLN A 55 3.45 5.32 -7.08
N ARG A 56 3.19 5.92 -5.91
CA ARG A 56 3.83 5.48 -4.66
C ARG A 56 3.36 4.10 -4.23
N ALA A 57 2.06 3.82 -4.34
CA ALA A 57 1.50 2.52 -4.02
C ALA A 57 2.05 1.42 -4.93
N ILE A 58 2.11 1.65 -6.24
CA ILE A 58 2.69 0.71 -7.21
C ILE A 58 4.14 0.40 -6.84
N SER A 59 4.94 1.43 -6.56
CA SER A 59 6.35 1.24 -6.14
C SER A 59 6.48 0.36 -4.89
N ALA A 60 5.63 0.56 -3.89
CA ALA A 60 5.64 -0.25 -2.68
C ALA A 60 5.21 -1.70 -2.94
N LEU A 61 4.19 -1.90 -3.79
CA LEU A 61 3.71 -3.22 -4.17
C LEU A 61 4.71 -4.00 -5.02
N THR A 62 5.40 -3.34 -5.95
CA THR A 62 6.49 -3.95 -6.74
C THR A 62 7.60 -4.46 -5.82
N TYR A 63 7.95 -3.71 -4.77
CA TYR A 63 8.91 -4.20 -3.78
C TYR A 63 8.42 -5.47 -3.09
N ILE A 64 7.16 -5.50 -2.63
CA ILE A 64 6.56 -6.68 -2.01
C ILE A 64 6.57 -7.87 -2.98
N ILE A 65 6.12 -7.69 -4.22
CA ILE A 65 6.14 -8.74 -5.25
C ILE A 65 7.55 -9.31 -5.42
N SER A 66 8.56 -8.44 -5.52
CA SER A 66 9.96 -8.88 -5.70
C SER A 66 10.49 -9.71 -4.53
N MET A 67 9.94 -9.55 -3.32
CA MET A 67 10.31 -10.38 -2.16
C MET A 67 9.77 -11.81 -2.26
N PHE A 68 8.75 -12.04 -3.08
CA PHE A 68 8.07 -13.32 -3.22
C PHE A 68 8.23 -13.94 -4.62
N GLU A 69 9.11 -13.40 -5.46
CA GLU A 69 9.27 -13.85 -6.87
C GLU A 69 9.60 -15.35 -6.98
N ASP A 70 10.38 -15.89 -6.05
CA ASP A 70 10.74 -17.31 -6.01
C ASP A 70 9.74 -18.19 -5.23
N ASP A 71 8.72 -17.60 -4.59
CA ASP A 71 7.73 -18.30 -3.77
C ASP A 71 6.58 -18.82 -4.65
N ARG A 72 6.60 -20.11 -4.94
CA ARG A 72 5.64 -20.77 -5.83
C ARG A 72 4.21 -20.86 -5.28
N GLU A 73 4.02 -20.64 -3.99
CA GLU A 73 2.70 -20.64 -3.35
C GLU A 73 2.14 -19.21 -3.24
N LEU A 74 2.97 -18.25 -2.84
CA LEU A 74 2.54 -16.87 -2.58
C LEU A 74 2.55 -15.98 -3.81
N TYR A 75 3.48 -16.17 -4.75
CA TYR A 75 3.58 -15.32 -5.94
C TYR A 75 2.26 -15.29 -6.75
N PRO A 76 1.62 -16.43 -7.07
CA PRO A 76 0.36 -16.43 -7.81
C PRO A 76 -0.78 -15.74 -7.04
N MET A 77 -0.79 -15.83 -5.70
CA MET A 77 -1.81 -15.17 -4.87
C MET A 77 -1.67 -13.65 -4.88
N ILE A 78 -0.43 -13.14 -4.84
CA ILE A 78 -0.14 -11.71 -4.89
C ILE A 78 -0.48 -11.16 -6.28
N GLU A 79 -0.16 -11.89 -7.34
CA GLU A 79 -0.48 -11.51 -8.72
C GLU A 79 -2.00 -11.37 -8.92
N VAL A 80 -2.80 -12.33 -8.42
CA VAL A 80 -4.27 -12.26 -8.47
C VAL A 80 -4.82 -11.12 -7.60
N MET A 81 -4.25 -10.88 -6.42
CA MET A 81 -4.69 -9.79 -5.54
C MET A 81 -4.45 -8.40 -6.16
N LEU A 82 -3.41 -8.26 -6.96
CA LEU A 82 -2.97 -6.99 -7.56
C LEU A 82 -3.49 -6.77 -8.98
N MET A 83 -4.11 -7.78 -9.61
CA MET A 83 -4.63 -7.69 -10.97
C MET A 83 -5.89 -6.83 -11.15
N LEU A 84 -6.44 -6.22 -10.08
CA LEU A 84 -7.66 -5.36 -10.07
C LEU A 84 -8.87 -5.95 -10.82
#